data_AF-A0A6L3T292-F1
#
_entry.id   AF-A0A6L3T292-F1
#
_cell.length_a   1.000
_cell.length_b   1.000
_cell.length_c   1.000
_cell.angle_alpha   90.00
_cell.angle_beta   90.00
_cell.angle_gamma   90.00
#
_symmetry.space_group_name_H-M   'P 1'
#
loop_
_entity.id
_entity.type
_entity.pdbx_description
1 polymer ?
#
loop_
_entity_poly.entity_id
_entity_poly.type
_entity_poly.pdbx_seq_one_letter_code
_entity_poly.pdbx_strand_id
1 'polypeptide(L)' 'MRSAPYTIVISGKRYECRVTGHTESEAADTAERILHQLRQEARVWPTQVNIDCADFEAGKRLAAYFAAITVESNLD' A
#
# COMPACT_ATOMS: atom_id res chain seq x y z
N MET A 1 9.07 -12.75 16.26
CA MET A 1 8.13 -12.00 15.41
C MET A 1 6.97 -12.92 15.07
N ARG A 2 5.72 -12.54 15.38
CA ARG A 2 4.54 -13.31 14.94
C ARG A 2 4.35 -13.02 13.46
N SER A 3 4.56 -14.02 12.60
CA SER A 3 4.28 -13.89 11.17
C SER A 3 2.77 -14.03 10.99
N ALA A 4 2.08 -12.89 10.98
CA ALA A 4 0.73 -12.80 10.45
C ALA A 4 0.86 -12.22 9.04
N PRO A 5 0.07 -12.68 8.06
CA PRO A 5 0.09 -12.09 6.73
C PRO A 5 -0.32 -10.62 6.83
N TYR A 6 0.50 -9.76 6.21
CA TYR A 6 0.20 -8.35 6.00
C TYR A 6 -0.37 -8.22 4.60
N THR A 7 -1.63 -7.81 4.49
CA THR A 7 -2.29 -7.62 3.21
C THR A 7 -2.51 -6.14 2.95
N ILE A 8 -1.96 -5.62 1.86
CA ILE A 8 -2.18 -4.25 1.41
C ILE A 8 -2.99 -4.30 0.12
N VAL A 9 -4.11 -3.61 0.11
CA VAL A 9 -5.03 -3.57 -1.03
C VAL A 9 -4.96 -2.19 -1.66
N ILE A 10 -4.42 -2.12 -2.88
CA ILE A 10 -4.33 -0.90 -3.68
C ILE A 10 -5.47 -0.96 -4.70
N SER A 11 -6.38 0.03 -4.66
CA SER A 11 -7.54 0.08 -5.55
C SER A 11 -7.50 1.33 -6.41
N GLY A 12 -7.89 1.18 -7.68
CA GLY A 12 -8.18 2.28 -8.59
C GLY A 12 -9.55 2.10 -9.24
N LYS A 13 -9.90 2.99 -10.19
CA LYS A 13 -11.24 3.00 -10.81
C LYS A 13 -11.69 1.68 -11.46
N ARG A 14 -10.77 0.83 -11.88
CA ARG A 14 -11.06 -0.40 -12.66
C ARG A 14 -10.22 -1.60 -12.23
N TYR A 15 -9.49 -1.50 -11.13
CA TYR A 15 -8.58 -2.55 -10.70
C TYR A 15 -8.45 -2.57 -9.18
N GLU A 16 -8.12 -3.75 -8.67
CA GLU A 16 -7.72 -3.98 -7.29
C GLU A 16 -6.46 -4.85 -7.32
N CYS A 17 -5.42 -4.42 -6.63
CA CYS A 17 -4.18 -5.14 -6.45
C CYS A 17 -4.05 -5.50 -4.97
N ARG A 18 -3.83 -6.79 -4.69
CA ARG A 18 -3.59 -7.29 -3.33
C ARG A 18 -2.14 -7.73 -3.20
N VAL A 19 -1.43 -7.11 -2.27
CA VAL A 19 -0.06 -7.46 -1.90
C VAL A 19 -0.11 -8.18 -0.58
N THR A 20 0.44 -9.39 -0.50
CA THR A 20 0.53 -10.12 0.77
C THR A 20 1.99 -10.42 1.07
N GLY A 21 2.45 -9.98 2.24
CA GLY A 21 3.80 -10.26 2.75
C GLY A 21 3.75 -11.00 4.08
N HIS A 22 4.78 -11.77 4.39
CA HIS A 22 4.94 -12.46 5.67
C HIS A 22 5.47 -11.53 6.77
N THR A 23 5.97 -10.36 6.36
CA THR A 23 6.49 -9.29 7.23
C THR A 23 5.94 -7.92 6.80
N GLU A 24 5.94 -6.97 7.75
CA GLU A 24 5.54 -5.59 7.52
C GLU A 24 6.37 -4.96 6.39
N SER A 25 7.69 -5.11 6.43
CA SER A 25 8.62 -4.55 5.43
C SER A 25 8.42 -5.15 4.04
N GLU A 26 8.30 -6.46 3.93
CA GLU A 26 8.09 -7.12 2.62
C GLU A 26 6.79 -6.64 1.96
N ALA A 27 5.71 -6.54 2.73
CA ALA A 27 4.43 -6.03 2.23
C ALA A 27 4.56 -4.55 1.84
N ALA A 28 5.19 -3.73 2.68
CA ALA A 28 5.39 -2.30 2.44
C ALA A 28 6.20 -2.05 1.16
N ASP A 29 7.39 -2.64 1.05
CA ASP A 29 8.31 -2.44 -0.08
C ASP A 29 7.66 -2.89 -1.40
N THR A 30 6.94 -4.01 -1.37
CA THR A 30 6.26 -4.53 -2.56
C THR A 30 5.10 -3.62 -2.97
N ALA A 31 4.29 -3.16 -2.01
CA ALA A 31 3.17 -2.26 -2.28
C ALA A 31 3.64 -0.88 -2.74
N GLU A 32 4.72 -0.34 -2.17
CA GLU A 32 5.34 0.91 -2.61
C GLU A 32 5.82 0.80 -4.07
N ARG A 33 6.53 -0.28 -4.43
CA ARG A 33 6.95 -0.51 -5.82
C ARG A 33 5.79 -0.55 -6.79
N ILE A 34 4.69 -1.22 -6.42
CA ILE A 34 3.48 -1.28 -7.23
C ILE A 34 2.85 0.12 -7.35
N LEU A 35 2.74 0.87 -6.26
CA LEU A 35 2.23 2.25 -6.29
C LEU A 35 3.05 3.15 -7.21
N HIS A 36 4.39 3.08 -7.15
CA HIS A 36 5.25 3.83 -8.05
C HIS A 36 5.05 3.46 -9.51
N GLN A 37 4.94 2.17 -9.81
CA GLN A 37 4.70 1.71 -11.18
C GLN A 37 3.33 2.18 -11.70
N LEU A 38 2.28 2.06 -10.88
CA LEU A 38 0.93 2.51 -11.25
C LEU A 38 0.84 4.02 -11.47
N ARG A 39 1.63 4.83 -10.73
CA ARG A 39 1.72 6.28 -10.94
C ARG A 39 2.44 6.67 -12.23
N GLN A 40 3.32 5.84 -12.75
CA GLN A 40 3.92 6.08 -14.07
C GLN A 40 2.91 5.86 -15.20
N GLU A 41 1.81 5.16 -14.94
CA GLU A 41 0.74 4.90 -15.91
C GLU A 41 -0.44 5.86 -15.74
N ALA A 42 -0.52 6.88 -16.60
CA ALA A 42 -1.53 7.96 -16.53
C ALA A 42 -3.01 7.49 -16.50
N ARG A 43 -3.32 6.25 -16.92
CA ARG A 43 -4.68 5.69 -16.91
C ARG A 43 -5.03 4.86 -15.67
N VAL A 44 -4.06 4.60 -14.79
CA VAL A 44 -4.15 3.56 -13.76
C VAL A 44 -3.86 4.15 -12.38
N TRP A 45 -4.26 5.41 -12.15
CA TRP A 45 -3.99 6.08 -10.88
C TRP A 45 -4.66 5.36 -9.70
N PRO A 46 -3.91 5.01 -8.65
CA PRO A 46 -4.47 4.42 -7.45
C PRO A 46 -5.28 5.49 -6.70
N THR A 47 -6.49 5.14 -6.29
CA THR A 47 -7.42 6.03 -5.57
C THR A 47 -7.49 5.73 -4.08
N GLN A 48 -7.17 4.50 -3.69
CA GLN A 48 -7.29 4.06 -2.30
C GLN A 48 -6.25 2.99 -1.98
N VAL A 49 -5.73 3.03 -0.75
CA VAL A 49 -4.87 1.99 -0.17
C VAL A 49 -5.49 1.57 1.16
N ASN A 50 -5.84 0.29 1.28
CA ASN A 50 -6.34 -0.32 2.52
C ASN A 50 -5.30 -1.31 3.05
N ILE A 51 -5.22 -1.42 4.37
CA ILE A 51 -4.31 -2.35 5.04
C ILE A 51 -5.15 -3.29 5.89
N ASP A 52 -4.99 -4.58 5.63
CA ASP A 52 -5.59 -5.68 6.37
C ASP A 52 -4.47 -6.47 7.05
N CYS A 53 -4.38 -6.36 8.36
CA CYS A 53 -3.42 -7.09 9.18
C CYS A 53 -3.95 -7.30 10.60
N ALA A 54 -3.57 -8.42 11.21
CA ALA A 54 -3.97 -8.74 12.59
C ALA A 54 -3.28 -7.87 13.66
N ASP A 55 -2.14 -7.26 13.33
CA ASP A 55 -1.39 -6.36 14.22
C ASP A 55 -1.82 -4.91 13.99
N PHE A 56 -2.61 -4.37 14.91
CA PHE A 56 -3.17 -3.02 14.82
C PHE A 56 -2.10 -1.91 14.81
N GLU A 57 -1.01 -2.07 15.58
CA GLU A 57 0.05 -1.07 15.64
C GLU A 57 0.92 -1.09 14.39
N ALA A 58 1.15 -2.28 13.82
CA ALA A 58 1.76 -2.40 12.50
C ALA A 58 0.86 -1.81 11.40
N GLY A 59 -0.44 -2.06 11.46
CA GLY A 59 -1.41 -1.48 10.53
C GLY A 59 -1.41 0.04 10.54
N LYS A 60 -1.31 0.67 11.72
CA LYS A 60 -1.15 2.13 11.85
C LYS A 60 0.14 2.65 11.23
N ARG A 61 1.28 1.98 11.47
CA ARG A 61 2.58 2.38 10.89
C ARG A 61 2.53 2.33 9.37
N LEU A 62 2.01 1.25 8.81
CA LEU A 62 1.81 1.11 7.37
C LEU A 62 0.86 2.19 6.84
N ALA A 63 -0.25 2.48 7.53
CA ALA A 63 -1.21 3.50 7.10
C ALA A 63 -0.59 4.90 7.07
N ALA A 64 0.17 5.26 8.10
CA ALA A 64 0.89 6.52 8.16
C ALA A 64 1.96 6.63 7.06
N TYR A 65 2.69 5.54 6.82
CA TYR A 65 3.70 5.46 5.76
C TYR A 65 3.08 5.65 4.37
N PHE A 66 2.00 4.92 4.05
CA PHE A 66 1.30 5.07 2.77
C PHE A 66 0.63 6.44 2.62
N ALA A 67 0.10 7.02 3.70
CA ALA A 67 -0.45 8.37 3.68
C ALA A 67 0.63 9.41 3.31
N ALA A 68 1.84 9.31 3.87
CA ALA A 68 2.93 10.24 3.55
C ALA A 68 3.29 10.20 2.06
N ILE A 69 3.52 9.00 1.50
CA ILE A 69 3.93 8.85 0.10
C ILE A 69 2.78 9.06 -0.90
N THR A 70 1.51 9.02 -0.47
CA THR A 70 0.35 9.35 -1.32
C THR A 70 0.01 10.84 -1.34
N VAL A 71 0.30 11.57 -0.26
CA VAL A 71 0.11 13.02 -0.18
C VAL A 71 1.19 13.78 -0.98
N GLU A 72 2.44 13.32 -0.97
CA GLU A 72 3.54 13.98 -1.69
C GLU A 72 3.34 14.08 -3.21
N SER A 73 2.42 13.31 -3.80
CA SER A 73 2.12 13.36 -5.25
C SER A 73 0.95 14.27 -5.64
N ASN A 74 0.45 15.11 -4.73
CA ASN A 74 -0.56 16.14 -5.01
C ASN A 74 -0.04 17.59 -4.90
N LEU A 75 1.28 17.80 -4.86
CA LEU A 75 1.88 19.13 -4.96
C LEU A 75 2.34 19.35 -6.42
N ASP A 76 1.37 19.67 -7.27
CA ASP A 76 1.61 20.59 -8.40
C ASP A 76 1.94 21.99 -7.86
#